data_AF-A0A2D6TRH9-F1
#
_entry.id   AF-A0A2D6TRH9-F1
#
_cell.length_a   1.000
_cell.length_b   1.000
_cell.length_c   1.000
_cell.angle_alpha   90.00
_cell.angle_beta   90.00
_cell.angle_gamma   90.00
#
_symmetry.space_group_name_H-M   'P 1'
#
loop_
_entity.id
_entity.type
_entity.pdbx_description
1 polymer ?
#
loop_
_entity_poly.entity_id
_entity_poly.type
_entity_poly.pdbx_seq_one_letter_code
_entity_poly.pdbx_strand_id
1 'polypeptide(L)'
;MGETYGAFTLERDDLVALAQRIVLSVPNDFLYDKENPLIISVDGTFKGGKKIIPDSGYEAAFNIQREDLSFAQGEIHDGTDWKRSFSEAGKDLNVIYRGRGEYDEYVIGRKAGRDVELSFVNVAWGQGFSFKAAPTECERLAQHLGLRQKGGIVFVHNAEREYIAPDINIRIESDYGDRHVNGENRVCPDVVRILGKGLGTKQAYDQYDWARYVEVSCHNEALDRAASISKMLTDEFGFTAKSQMPKGLFDLGGGTVRCAEDVLTFPLLDKYRAHLRAYADVVKTQRPGEPSCYEIKIDMPVSGCLKGLNHG
;
A
#
# COMPACT_ATOMS: atom_id res chain seq x y z
N MET A 1 16.98 12.80 0.94
CA MET A 1 15.72 12.04 0.79
C MET A 1 16.11 10.59 0.61
N GLY A 2 15.47 9.67 1.32
CA GLY A 2 15.71 8.23 1.16
C GLY A 2 15.35 7.75 -0.25
N GLU A 3 15.95 6.64 -0.68
CA GLU A 3 15.62 5.98 -1.94
C GLU A 3 14.14 5.56 -1.96
N THR A 4 13.49 5.66 -3.12
CA THR A 4 12.14 5.15 -3.33
C THR A 4 12.24 3.79 -3.98
N TYR A 5 11.45 2.83 -3.51
CA TYR A 5 11.34 1.50 -4.08
C TYR A 5 9.94 1.32 -4.64
N GLY A 6 9.78 0.62 -5.76
CA GLY A 6 8.44 0.33 -6.27
C GLY A 6 8.30 -1.08 -6.84
N ALA A 7 7.05 -1.52 -6.88
CA ALA A 7 6.65 -2.84 -7.36
C ALA A 7 5.23 -2.80 -7.93
N PHE A 8 4.92 -3.77 -8.79
CA PHE A 8 3.56 -4.04 -9.23
C PHE A 8 3.00 -5.23 -8.47
N THR A 9 1.74 -5.14 -8.04
CA THR A 9 1.04 -6.25 -7.38
C THR A 9 -0.30 -6.56 -8.05
N LEU A 10 -0.61 -7.85 -8.11
CA LEU A 10 -1.88 -8.40 -8.60
C LEU A 10 -2.71 -9.07 -7.49
N GLU A 11 -2.18 -9.18 -6.27
CA GLU A 11 -2.86 -9.83 -5.15
C GLU A 11 -3.01 -8.87 -3.98
N ARG A 12 -4.17 -8.90 -3.30
CA ARG A 12 -4.43 -8.06 -2.14
C ARG A 12 -3.48 -8.38 -0.99
N ASP A 13 -3.13 -9.64 -0.88
CA ASP A 13 -2.33 -10.18 0.21
C ASP A 13 -0.89 -9.65 0.20
N ASP A 14 -0.36 -9.20 -0.94
CA ASP A 14 0.96 -8.57 -0.95
C ASP A 14 0.96 -7.21 -0.23
N LEU A 15 -0.12 -6.42 -0.36
CA LEU A 15 -0.28 -5.17 0.40
C LEU A 15 -0.51 -5.44 1.89
N VAL A 16 -1.27 -6.50 2.22
CA VAL A 16 -1.48 -6.94 3.61
C VAL A 16 -0.13 -7.32 4.23
N ALA A 17 0.63 -8.21 3.57
CA ALA A 17 1.93 -8.67 4.03
C ALA A 17 2.93 -7.51 4.18
N LEU A 18 2.95 -6.59 3.22
CA LEU A 18 3.80 -5.38 3.28
C LEU A 18 3.45 -4.53 4.51
N ALA A 19 2.17 -4.23 4.72
CA ALA A 19 1.71 -3.41 5.84
C ALA A 19 2.06 -4.04 7.19
N GLN A 20 1.76 -5.33 7.35
CA GLN A 20 2.08 -6.09 8.56
C GLN A 20 3.58 -6.09 8.81
N ARG A 21 4.39 -6.36 7.76
CA ARG A 21 5.84 -6.43 7.89
C ARG A 21 6.46 -5.10 8.28
N ILE A 22 6.02 -4.00 7.67
CA ILE A 22 6.47 -2.64 8.04
C ILE A 22 6.21 -2.41 9.53
N VAL A 23 4.98 -2.59 10.00
CA VAL A 23 4.61 -2.32 11.41
C VAL A 23 5.35 -3.24 12.40
N LEU A 24 5.58 -4.50 12.04
CA LEU A 24 6.33 -5.45 12.87
C LEU A 24 7.83 -5.14 12.90
N SER A 25 8.39 -4.53 11.85
CA SER A 25 9.80 -4.17 11.78
C SER A 25 10.17 -2.91 12.58
N VAL A 26 9.19 -2.05 12.90
CA VAL A 26 9.43 -0.82 13.68
C VAL A 26 9.97 -1.18 15.07
N PRO A 27 11.18 -0.73 15.45
CA PRO A 27 11.73 -0.95 16.78
C PRO A 27 10.89 -0.24 17.84
N ASN A 28 10.76 -0.85 19.01
CA ASN A 28 9.86 -0.34 20.05
C ASN A 28 10.20 1.08 20.54
N ASP A 29 11.47 1.49 20.49
CA ASP A 29 11.88 2.83 20.92
C ASP A 29 11.28 3.95 20.07
N PHE A 30 10.95 3.67 18.80
CA PHE A 30 10.22 4.59 17.92
C PHE A 30 8.72 4.71 18.27
N LEU A 31 8.20 3.83 19.14
CA LEU A 31 6.77 3.74 19.46
C LEU A 31 6.40 4.38 20.80
N TYR A 32 7.39 4.85 21.57
CA TYR A 32 7.13 5.30 22.94
C TYR A 32 6.98 6.81 23.08
N ASP A 33 7.47 7.59 22.12
CA ASP A 33 7.30 9.04 22.12
C ASP A 33 5.89 9.41 21.63
N LYS A 34 5.11 10.04 22.51
CA LYS A 34 3.77 10.53 22.20
C LYS A 34 3.81 11.81 21.35
N GLU A 35 4.75 12.69 21.65
CA GLU A 35 4.84 14.01 21.02
C GLU A 35 5.46 13.89 19.62
N ASN A 36 6.28 12.86 19.41
CA ASN A 36 6.87 12.52 18.12
C ASN A 36 6.52 11.08 17.71
N PRO A 37 5.24 10.80 17.36
CA PRO A 37 4.89 9.48 16.86
C PRO A 37 5.50 9.25 15.47
N LEU A 38 5.73 8.00 15.11
CA LEU A 38 6.18 7.65 13.76
C LEU A 38 5.05 7.90 12.76
N ILE A 39 5.30 8.69 11.73
CA ILE A 39 4.31 9.06 10.72
C ILE A 39 4.50 8.22 9.46
N ILE A 40 3.48 7.45 9.09
CA ILE A 40 3.40 6.74 7.82
C ILE A 40 2.36 7.43 6.94
N SER A 41 2.81 8.10 5.87
CA SER A 41 1.91 8.64 4.85
C SER A 41 1.45 7.53 3.92
N VAL A 42 0.15 7.48 3.61
CA VAL A 42 -0.40 6.56 2.61
C VAL A 42 -1.21 7.34 1.59
N ASP A 43 -0.64 7.47 0.40
CA ASP A 43 -1.17 8.27 -0.69
C ASP A 43 -1.56 7.41 -1.88
N GLY A 44 -2.32 7.99 -2.80
CA GLY A 44 -2.59 7.40 -4.10
C GLY A 44 -4.07 7.31 -4.42
N THR A 45 -4.41 6.54 -5.45
CA THR A 45 -5.67 6.71 -6.18
C THR A 45 -6.90 6.28 -5.37
N PHE A 46 -8.07 6.76 -5.78
CA PHE A 46 -9.34 6.24 -5.26
C PHE A 46 -9.45 4.74 -5.53
N LYS A 47 -10.03 3.96 -4.61
CA LYS A 47 -10.07 2.48 -4.66
C LYS A 47 -8.70 1.77 -4.76
N GLY A 48 -7.59 2.48 -4.55
CA GLY A 48 -6.25 1.90 -4.56
C GLY A 48 -6.01 0.86 -3.46
N GLY A 49 -6.84 0.81 -2.42
CA GLY A 49 -6.67 -0.12 -1.30
C GLY A 49 -5.92 0.47 -0.11
N LYS A 50 -5.74 1.79 -0.05
CA LYS A 50 -4.97 2.49 0.99
C LYS A 50 -5.31 2.07 2.42
N LYS A 51 -6.60 1.86 2.74
CA LYS A 51 -7.06 1.46 4.09
C LYS A 51 -6.53 0.10 4.55
N ILE A 52 -6.07 -0.76 3.63
CA ILE A 52 -5.39 -2.01 3.98
C ILE A 52 -4.15 -1.74 4.84
N ILE A 53 -3.42 -0.66 4.57
CA ILE A 53 -2.18 -0.35 5.30
C ILE A 53 -2.43 -0.16 6.81
N PRO A 54 -3.30 0.76 7.26
CA PRO A 54 -3.60 0.89 8.68
C PRO A 54 -4.33 -0.35 9.23
N ASP A 55 -5.31 -0.92 8.51
CA ASP A 55 -6.08 -2.08 8.99
C ASP A 55 -5.16 -3.26 9.33
N SER A 56 -4.35 -3.69 8.37
CA SER A 56 -3.42 -4.80 8.54
C SER A 56 -2.27 -4.45 9.49
N GLY A 57 -1.92 -3.17 9.61
CA GLY A 57 -1.01 -2.69 10.63
C GLY A 57 -1.54 -2.94 12.04
N TYR A 58 -2.83 -2.66 12.30
CA TYR A 58 -3.45 -2.94 13.60
C TYR A 58 -3.50 -4.44 13.90
N GLU A 59 -3.89 -5.25 12.91
CA GLU A 59 -3.93 -6.71 13.03
C GLU A 59 -2.58 -7.26 13.47
N ALA A 60 -1.50 -6.86 12.77
CA ALA A 60 -0.16 -7.32 13.11
C ALA A 60 0.35 -6.79 14.45
N ALA A 61 0.07 -5.53 14.78
CA ALA A 61 0.57 -4.95 16.02
C ALA A 61 -0.08 -5.55 17.27
N PHE A 62 -1.38 -5.88 17.18
CA PHE A 62 -2.19 -6.22 18.35
C PHE A 62 -2.84 -7.60 18.29
N ASN A 63 -2.56 -8.38 17.25
CA ASN A 63 -3.11 -9.71 17.03
C ASN A 63 -4.65 -9.72 17.08
N ILE A 64 -5.26 -8.76 16.38
CA ILE A 64 -6.71 -8.63 16.17
C ILE A 64 -7.04 -8.96 14.72
N GLN A 65 -8.32 -9.21 14.40
CA GLN A 65 -8.79 -9.39 13.02
C GLN A 65 -9.49 -8.13 12.52
N ARG A 66 -9.48 -7.86 11.20
CA ARG A 66 -10.21 -6.74 10.59
C ARG A 66 -11.68 -6.72 10.98
N GLU A 67 -12.32 -7.89 11.03
CA GLU A 67 -13.72 -8.00 11.41
C GLU A 67 -13.94 -7.50 12.83
N ASP A 68 -12.95 -7.61 13.71
CA ASP A 68 -13.05 -7.09 15.07
C ASP A 68 -13.16 -5.55 15.08
N LEU A 69 -12.48 -4.87 14.15
CA LEU A 69 -12.49 -3.41 14.05
C LEU A 69 -13.83 -2.85 13.55
N SER A 70 -14.55 -3.59 12.71
CA SER A 70 -15.84 -3.12 12.17
C SER A 70 -16.95 -3.09 13.24
N PHE A 71 -16.86 -3.93 14.27
CA PHE A 71 -17.78 -3.92 15.42
C PHE A 71 -17.51 -2.79 16.42
N ALA A 72 -16.35 -2.14 16.35
CA ALA A 72 -15.94 -1.09 17.29
C ALA A 72 -16.43 0.32 16.89
N GLN A 73 -17.21 0.45 15.81
CA GLN A 73 -17.80 1.71 15.37
C GLN A 73 -18.77 2.27 16.43
N GLY A 74 -18.28 3.15 17.29
CA GLY A 74 -19.08 3.96 18.20
C GLY A 74 -19.53 5.24 17.51
N GLU A 75 -20.83 5.53 17.58
CA GLU A 75 -21.33 6.88 17.32
C GLU A 75 -20.93 7.81 18.47
N ILE A 76 -20.70 9.08 18.12
CA ILE A 76 -20.21 10.08 19.05
C ILE A 76 -21.38 10.96 19.41
N HIS A 77 -21.72 10.95 20.69
CA HIS A 77 -22.57 11.98 21.28
C HIS A 77 -21.68 12.81 22.22
N ASP A 78 -21.49 14.07 21.85
CA ASP A 78 -21.12 15.18 22.75
C ASP A 78 -19.83 15.09 23.57
N GLY A 79 -18.78 14.47 23.04
CA GLY A 79 -17.40 14.79 23.45
C GLY A 79 -16.98 14.35 24.86
N THR A 80 -17.80 13.61 25.61
CA THR A 80 -17.49 13.17 26.98
C THR A 80 -17.97 11.76 27.29
N ASP A 81 -17.41 10.73 26.64
CA ASP A 81 -17.02 9.42 27.22
C ASP A 81 -16.81 8.38 26.10
N TRP A 82 -15.62 7.77 26.03
CA TRP A 82 -15.17 7.01 24.84
C TRP A 82 -14.48 5.70 25.18
N LYS A 83 -15.08 4.87 26.00
CA LYS A 83 -14.65 3.47 26.16
C LYS A 83 -15.75 2.53 25.70
N ARG A 84 -15.77 2.21 24.39
CA ARG A 84 -16.22 0.88 23.99
C ARG A 84 -15.03 -0.06 24.15
N SER A 85 -14.98 -0.74 25.29
CA SER A 85 -14.22 -1.99 25.38
C SER A 85 -14.93 -3.04 24.53
N PHE A 86 -14.17 -3.85 23.79
CA PHE A 86 -14.68 -4.94 22.94
C PHE A 86 -15.50 -6.00 23.69
N SER A 87 -15.64 -5.87 25.01
CA SER A 87 -16.50 -6.68 25.87
C SER A 87 -17.95 -6.79 25.38
N GLU A 88 -18.46 -5.82 24.61
CA GLU A 88 -19.83 -5.88 24.06
C GLU A 88 -20.00 -6.89 22.91
N ALA A 89 -18.93 -7.28 22.22
CA ALA A 89 -18.95 -8.30 21.15
C ALA A 89 -18.62 -9.72 21.65
N GLY A 90 -18.51 -9.93 22.96
CA GLY A 90 -18.15 -11.24 23.54
C GLY A 90 -16.70 -11.68 23.28
N LYS A 91 -15.85 -10.80 22.73
CA LYS A 91 -14.42 -11.01 22.55
C LYS A 91 -13.65 -10.03 23.45
N ASP A 92 -12.89 -10.57 24.41
CA ASP A 92 -11.97 -9.78 25.21
C ASP A 92 -10.69 -9.50 24.39
N LEU A 93 -10.81 -8.55 23.46
CA LEU A 93 -9.67 -8.05 22.70
C LEU A 93 -8.97 -7.07 23.63
N ASN A 94 -7.72 -7.36 24.00
CA ASN A 94 -6.87 -6.54 24.87
C ASN A 94 -6.44 -5.22 24.20
N VAL A 95 -7.37 -4.55 23.53
CA VAL A 95 -7.21 -3.30 22.80
C VAL A 95 -8.36 -2.33 23.12
N ILE A 96 -8.08 -1.04 23.00
CA ILE A 96 -9.08 0.03 23.08
C ILE A 96 -9.18 0.65 21.69
N TYR A 97 -10.39 0.72 21.15
CA TYR A 97 -10.66 1.34 19.85
C TYR A 97 -11.55 2.57 20.04
N ARG A 98 -11.24 3.64 19.31
CA ARG A 98 -12.05 4.87 19.25
C ARG A 98 -11.94 5.52 17.87
N GLY A 99 -12.87 6.43 17.58
CA GLY A 99 -12.95 7.14 16.31
C GLY A 99 -13.99 6.55 15.37
N ARG A 100 -13.97 6.99 14.11
CA ARG A 100 -14.87 6.60 13.03
C ARG A 100 -14.10 5.96 11.88
N GLY A 101 -14.53 4.76 11.50
CA GLY A 101 -13.97 4.03 10.37
C GLY A 101 -13.98 4.86 9.09
N GLU A 102 -12.92 4.74 8.28
CA GLU A 102 -12.67 5.52 7.04
C GLU A 102 -12.33 7.02 7.22
N TYR A 103 -12.52 7.59 8.43
CA TYR A 103 -12.25 9.01 8.71
C TYR A 103 -11.06 9.20 9.66
N ASP A 104 -11.18 8.69 10.88
CA ASP A 104 -10.15 8.77 11.91
C ASP A 104 -10.32 7.66 12.95
N GLU A 105 -9.25 6.97 13.29
CA GLU A 105 -9.29 5.81 14.18
C GLU A 105 -8.11 5.86 15.12
N TYR A 106 -8.28 5.32 16.32
CA TYR A 106 -7.20 5.17 17.28
C TYR A 106 -7.34 3.82 17.98
N VAL A 107 -6.28 3.03 17.90
CA VAL A 107 -6.22 1.68 18.44
C VAL A 107 -5.07 1.60 19.41
N ILE A 108 -5.38 1.46 20.70
CA ILE A 108 -4.40 1.29 21.77
C ILE A 108 -4.32 -0.18 22.11
N GLY A 109 -3.12 -0.74 22.11
CA GLY A 109 -2.88 -2.12 22.52
C GLY A 109 -1.50 -2.28 23.13
N ARG A 110 -1.27 -3.45 23.74
CA ARG A 110 -0.01 -3.71 24.43
C ARG A 110 1.03 -4.33 23.48
N LYS A 111 2.17 -3.66 23.29
CA LYS A 111 3.32 -4.15 22.52
C LYS A 111 4.58 -4.11 23.39
N ALA A 112 5.31 -5.22 23.45
CA ALA A 112 6.52 -5.37 24.27
C ALA A 112 6.35 -4.90 25.73
N GLY A 113 5.18 -5.17 26.32
CA GLY A 113 4.88 -4.85 27.72
C GLY A 113 4.40 -3.42 27.98
N ARG A 114 4.35 -2.54 26.97
CA ARG A 114 3.85 -1.15 27.08
C ARG A 114 2.65 -0.92 26.18
N ASP A 115 1.80 0.03 26.55
CA ASP A 115 0.71 0.47 25.69
C ASP A 115 1.26 1.38 24.59
N VAL A 116 0.92 1.05 23.34
CA VAL A 116 1.21 1.86 22.16
C VAL A 116 -0.08 2.11 21.40
N GLU A 117 -0.12 3.18 20.64
CA GLU A 117 -1.29 3.61 19.87
C GLU A 117 -0.95 3.67 18.39
N LEU A 118 -1.64 2.86 17.60
CA LEU A 118 -1.68 2.99 16.16
C LEU A 118 -2.95 3.77 15.81
N SER A 119 -2.81 4.90 15.11
CA SER A 119 -3.96 5.73 14.72
C SER A 119 -3.94 6.01 13.22
N PHE A 120 -5.10 6.30 12.66
CA PHE A 120 -5.30 6.59 11.25
C PHE A 120 -6.12 7.86 11.11
N VAL A 121 -5.82 8.70 10.12
CA VAL A 121 -6.68 9.81 9.72
C VAL A 121 -6.62 10.00 8.21
N ASN A 122 -7.77 10.27 7.58
CA ASN A 122 -7.85 10.65 6.19
C ASN A 122 -8.20 12.13 6.06
N VAL A 123 -7.16 12.96 5.98
CA VAL A 123 -7.29 14.42 6.07
C VAL A 123 -7.90 15.05 4.82
N ALA A 124 -7.96 14.32 3.70
CA ALA A 124 -8.64 14.75 2.49
C ALA A 124 -10.16 14.87 2.67
N TRP A 125 -10.75 14.17 3.65
CA TRP A 125 -12.14 14.43 4.01
C TRP A 125 -12.25 15.77 4.74
N GLY A 126 -13.23 16.60 4.37
CA GLY A 126 -13.50 17.87 5.07
C GLY A 126 -14.38 17.71 6.31
N GLN A 127 -14.97 16.53 6.53
CA GLN A 127 -15.95 16.26 7.58
C GLN A 127 -16.06 14.74 7.84
N GLY A 128 -16.87 14.37 8.83
CA GLY A 128 -17.14 12.97 9.18
C GLY A 128 -16.29 12.44 10.33
N PHE A 129 -15.29 13.20 10.76
CA PHE A 129 -14.37 12.87 11.84
C PHE A 129 -15.02 12.72 13.21
N SER A 130 -14.28 12.11 14.12
CA SER A 130 -14.60 12.02 15.52
C SER A 130 -14.39 13.33 16.29
N PHE A 131 -13.73 14.29 15.66
CA PHE A 131 -13.47 15.63 16.17
C PHE A 131 -14.19 16.69 15.33
N LYS A 132 -14.21 17.93 15.84
CA LYS A 132 -14.87 19.04 15.17
C LYS A 132 -14.21 19.28 13.80
N ALA A 133 -15.02 19.37 12.75
CA ALA A 133 -14.52 19.68 11.42
C ALA A 133 -13.63 20.93 11.44
N ALA A 134 -12.46 20.83 10.83
CA ALA A 134 -11.49 21.92 10.68
C ALA A 134 -11.34 22.26 9.19
N PRO A 135 -11.13 23.54 8.83
CA PRO A 135 -11.14 23.96 7.43
C PRO A 135 -9.92 23.45 6.65
N THR A 136 -8.74 23.36 7.26
CA THR A 136 -7.51 22.93 6.56
C THR A 136 -7.08 21.50 6.92
N GLU A 137 -6.35 20.83 6.03
CA GLU A 137 -5.76 19.51 6.28
C GLU A 137 -4.81 19.52 7.48
N CYS A 138 -3.97 20.56 7.57
CA CYS A 138 -3.03 20.76 8.67
C CYS A 138 -3.75 20.84 10.03
N GLU A 139 -4.84 21.61 10.13
CA GLU A 139 -5.61 21.69 11.39
C GLU A 139 -6.31 20.38 11.71
N ARG A 140 -6.83 19.64 10.71
CA ARG A 140 -7.42 18.32 10.92
C ARG A 140 -6.39 17.32 11.46
N LEU A 141 -5.18 17.32 10.89
CA LEU A 141 -4.09 16.49 11.38
C LEU A 141 -3.66 16.89 12.80
N ALA A 142 -3.51 18.19 13.07
CA ALA A 142 -3.14 18.67 14.40
C ALA A 142 -4.17 18.28 15.47
N GLN A 143 -5.47 18.36 15.15
CA GLN A 143 -6.52 17.88 16.05
C GLN A 143 -6.44 16.38 16.28
N HIS A 144 -6.25 15.58 15.22
CA HIS A 144 -6.06 14.13 15.34
C HIS A 144 -4.87 13.77 16.24
N LEU A 145 -3.72 14.40 16.02
CA LEU A 145 -2.51 14.19 16.83
C LEU A 145 -2.74 14.60 18.29
N GLY A 146 -3.40 15.74 18.53
CA GLY A 146 -3.71 16.22 19.88
C GLY A 146 -4.66 15.32 20.67
N LEU A 147 -5.47 14.51 19.98
CA LEU A 147 -6.34 13.53 20.61
C LEU A 147 -5.64 12.23 20.98
N ARG A 148 -4.43 11.95 20.47
CA ARG A 148 -3.67 10.74 20.81
C ARG A 148 -3.36 10.66 22.31
N GLN A 149 -3.33 9.44 22.84
CA GLN A 149 -3.08 9.18 24.26
C GLN A 149 -1.71 8.54 24.49
N LYS A 150 -1.16 7.81 23.51
CA LYS A 150 0.15 7.15 23.60
C LYS A 150 1.04 7.46 22.38
N GLY A 151 2.33 7.18 22.52
CA GLY A 151 3.23 7.05 21.38
C GLY A 151 2.83 5.89 20.47
N GLY A 152 3.44 5.81 19.29
CA GLY A 152 3.21 4.72 18.34
C GLY A 152 3.28 5.21 16.92
N ILE A 153 2.39 4.70 16.06
CA ILE A 153 2.38 5.00 14.63
C ILE A 153 1.12 5.81 14.29
N VAL A 154 1.24 6.80 13.41
CA VAL A 154 0.14 7.54 12.81
C VAL A 154 0.14 7.27 11.31
N PHE A 155 -0.93 6.67 10.80
CA PHE A 155 -1.19 6.55 9.37
C PHE A 155 -1.95 7.79 8.91
N VAL A 156 -1.33 8.58 8.02
CA VAL A 156 -1.96 9.78 7.47
C VAL A 156 -2.28 9.51 6.01
N HIS A 157 -3.56 9.50 5.68
CA HIS A 157 -4.00 9.36 4.30
C HIS A 157 -4.20 10.71 3.66
N ASN A 158 -3.66 10.80 2.45
CA ASN A 158 -3.93 11.85 1.51
C ASN A 158 -3.62 13.27 2.01
N ALA A 159 -2.57 13.46 2.80
CA ALA A 159 -2.15 14.79 3.20
C ALA A 159 -1.23 15.40 2.14
N GLU A 160 -1.38 16.70 1.86
CA GLU A 160 -0.38 17.40 1.06
C GLU A 160 1.00 17.40 1.75
N ARG A 161 2.06 17.25 0.96
CA ARG A 161 3.45 17.10 1.45
C ARG A 161 3.95 18.31 2.23
N GLU A 162 3.38 19.49 2.01
CA GLU A 162 3.75 20.67 2.77
C GLU A 162 3.28 20.64 4.22
N TYR A 163 2.29 19.80 4.55
CA TYR A 163 1.73 19.69 5.90
C TYR A 163 2.30 18.52 6.70
N ILE A 164 2.99 17.58 6.06
CA ILE A 164 3.54 16.38 6.72
C ILE A 164 4.98 16.09 6.32
N ALA A 165 5.80 15.73 7.32
CA ALA A 165 7.12 15.14 7.12
C ALA A 165 7.07 13.66 7.55
N PRO A 166 6.65 12.74 6.67
CA PRO A 166 6.49 11.34 7.05
C PRO A 166 7.84 10.63 7.21
N ASP A 167 7.92 9.71 8.16
CA ASP A 167 9.06 8.79 8.32
C ASP A 167 9.08 7.76 7.20
N ILE A 168 7.91 7.25 6.84
CA ILE A 168 7.68 6.34 5.71
C ILE A 168 6.55 6.90 4.86
N ASN A 169 6.74 6.89 3.55
CA ASN A 169 5.70 7.20 2.60
C ASN A 169 5.39 5.97 1.74
N ILE A 170 4.10 5.65 1.60
CA ILE A 170 3.58 4.57 0.78
C ILE A 170 2.61 5.17 -0.23
N ARG A 171 2.87 4.98 -1.53
CA ARG A 171 1.99 5.41 -2.61
C ARG A 171 1.39 4.21 -3.31
N ILE A 172 0.07 4.17 -3.47
CA ILE A 172 -0.66 3.05 -4.07
C ILE A 172 -1.53 3.55 -5.21
N GLU A 173 -1.20 3.15 -6.43
CA GLU A 173 -1.89 3.57 -7.64
C GLU A 173 -2.60 2.42 -8.32
N SER A 174 -3.81 2.70 -8.80
CA SER A 174 -4.67 1.82 -9.59
C SER A 174 -5.18 2.58 -10.82
N ASP A 175 -5.81 1.88 -11.76
CA ASP A 175 -6.42 2.54 -12.92
C ASP A 175 -7.72 3.28 -12.62
N TYR A 176 -8.25 3.15 -11.40
CA TYR A 176 -9.44 3.89 -10.97
C TYR A 176 -9.11 5.29 -10.44
N GLY A 177 -10.01 6.24 -10.69
CA GLY A 177 -10.02 7.57 -10.06
C GLY A 177 -9.27 8.66 -10.82
N ASP A 178 -9.07 9.80 -10.16
CA ASP A 178 -8.45 10.98 -10.78
C ASP A 178 -6.93 10.85 -10.97
N ARG A 179 -6.42 11.53 -12.00
CA ARG A 179 -4.99 11.57 -12.36
C ARG A 179 -4.12 12.42 -11.42
N HIS A 180 -4.75 13.14 -10.50
CA HIS A 180 -4.12 13.99 -9.51
C HIS A 180 -4.60 13.58 -8.13
N VAL A 181 -3.68 13.39 -7.19
CA VAL A 181 -3.97 13.02 -5.81
C VAL A 181 -3.15 13.96 -4.92
N ASN A 182 -3.83 14.81 -4.15
CA ASN A 182 -3.25 15.77 -3.19
C ASN A 182 -2.17 16.67 -3.81
N GLY A 183 -2.52 17.33 -4.91
CA GLY A 183 -1.62 18.23 -5.63
C GLY A 183 -0.51 17.55 -6.44
N GLU A 184 -0.35 16.22 -6.33
CA GLU A 184 0.65 15.47 -7.09
C GLU A 184 0.05 14.69 -8.26
N ASN A 185 0.80 14.61 -9.36
CA ASN A 185 0.50 13.73 -10.48
C ASN A 185 0.72 12.27 -10.09
N ARG A 186 -0.08 11.37 -10.68
CA ARG A 186 0.22 9.93 -10.65
C ARG A 186 1.62 9.64 -11.17
N VAL A 187 2.32 8.73 -10.50
CA VAL A 187 3.61 8.21 -10.94
C VAL A 187 3.42 7.17 -12.06
N CYS A 188 2.41 6.31 -11.91
CA CYS A 188 2.02 5.24 -12.81
C CYS A 188 0.59 5.51 -13.34
N PRO A 189 0.43 6.30 -14.41
CA PRO A 189 -0.87 6.76 -14.87
C PRO A 189 -1.78 5.68 -15.48
N ASP A 190 -1.24 4.53 -15.90
CA ASP A 190 -1.97 3.43 -16.54
C ASP A 190 -1.33 2.08 -16.16
N VAL A 191 -1.66 1.62 -14.95
CA VAL A 191 -1.13 0.41 -14.30
C VAL A 191 -1.39 -0.81 -15.17
N VAL A 192 -2.61 -1.01 -15.66
CA VAL A 192 -2.96 -2.22 -16.42
C VAL A 192 -2.32 -2.21 -17.80
N ARG A 193 -2.20 -1.06 -18.47
CA ARG A 193 -1.45 -1.02 -19.73
C ARG A 193 0.03 -1.32 -19.54
N ILE A 194 0.65 -0.84 -18.46
CA ILE A 194 2.06 -1.13 -18.17
C ILE A 194 2.25 -2.62 -17.86
N LEU A 195 1.38 -3.19 -17.02
CA LEU A 195 1.35 -4.63 -16.76
C LEU A 195 1.12 -5.45 -18.03
N GLY A 196 0.22 -4.99 -18.90
CA GLY A 196 -0.10 -5.64 -20.18
C GLY A 196 1.10 -5.73 -21.12
N LYS A 197 2.06 -4.80 -21.04
CA LYS A 197 3.32 -4.89 -21.81
C LYS A 197 4.19 -6.08 -21.37
N GLY A 198 4.11 -6.51 -20.11
CA GLY A 198 4.89 -7.65 -19.58
C GLY A 198 4.10 -8.97 -19.54
N LEU A 199 2.85 -8.93 -19.10
CA LEU A 199 2.01 -10.11 -18.85
C LEU A 199 1.14 -10.52 -20.04
N GLY A 200 1.00 -9.65 -21.04
CA GLY A 200 0.01 -9.77 -22.09
C GLY A 200 -1.28 -9.00 -21.73
N THR A 201 -1.83 -8.28 -22.71
CA THR A 201 -2.99 -7.39 -22.51
C THR A 201 -4.19 -8.09 -21.87
N LYS A 202 -4.51 -9.30 -22.31
CA LYS A 202 -5.68 -10.03 -21.81
C LYS A 202 -5.54 -10.42 -20.33
N GLN A 203 -4.36 -10.93 -19.95
CA GLN A 203 -4.06 -11.35 -18.58
C GLN A 203 -4.07 -10.15 -17.61
N ALA A 204 -3.58 -9.00 -18.06
CA ALA A 204 -3.64 -7.77 -17.28
C ALA A 204 -5.08 -7.29 -17.06
N TYR A 205 -5.96 -7.42 -18.08
CA TYR A 205 -7.39 -7.10 -17.95
C TYR A 205 -8.14 -8.06 -17.01
N ASP A 206 -7.80 -9.36 -17.03
CA ASP A 206 -8.40 -10.34 -16.11
C ASP A 206 -8.05 -10.04 -14.64
N GLN A 207 -7.01 -9.24 -14.38
CA GLN A 207 -6.56 -8.81 -13.05
C GLN A 207 -6.85 -7.32 -12.77
N TYR A 208 -7.58 -6.65 -13.67
CA TYR A 208 -7.84 -5.20 -13.65
C TYR A 208 -8.44 -4.72 -12.32
N ASP A 209 -9.30 -5.54 -11.71
CA ASP A 209 -9.99 -5.19 -10.46
C ASP A 209 -8.99 -4.87 -9.33
N TRP A 210 -7.87 -5.59 -9.28
CA TRP A 210 -6.90 -5.46 -8.19
C TRP A 210 -5.52 -4.93 -8.58
N ALA A 211 -5.09 -4.98 -9.83
CA ALA A 211 -3.76 -4.51 -10.25
C ALA A 211 -3.35 -3.15 -9.63
N ARG A 212 -2.22 -3.09 -8.92
CA ARG A 212 -1.65 -1.86 -8.34
C ARG A 212 -0.19 -1.67 -8.71
N TYR A 213 0.23 -0.41 -8.79
CA TYR A 213 1.62 0.00 -8.62
C TYR A 213 1.79 0.59 -7.22
N VAL A 214 2.84 0.18 -6.51
CA VAL A 214 3.12 0.57 -5.13
C VAL A 214 4.52 1.15 -5.07
N GLU A 215 4.67 2.34 -4.46
CA GLU A 215 5.97 2.88 -4.07
C GLU A 215 6.09 2.99 -2.55
N VAL A 216 7.27 2.72 -2.02
CA VAL A 216 7.62 2.92 -0.61
C VAL A 216 8.93 3.70 -0.52
N SER A 217 8.98 4.71 0.33
CA SER A 217 10.20 5.45 0.66
C SER A 217 10.32 5.64 2.17
N CYS A 218 11.47 5.30 2.74
CA CYS A 218 11.79 5.58 4.13
C CYS A 218 12.64 6.85 4.20
N HIS A 219 12.08 7.93 4.74
CA HIS A 219 12.77 9.21 4.87
C HIS A 219 13.58 9.31 6.18
N ASN A 220 13.22 8.50 7.19
CA ASN A 220 13.95 8.40 8.44
C ASN A 220 15.08 7.36 8.33
N GLU A 221 16.32 7.83 8.19
CA GLU A 221 17.48 6.93 8.06
C GLU A 221 17.77 6.11 9.31
N ALA A 222 17.47 6.64 10.50
CA ALA A 222 17.66 5.90 11.74
C ALA A 222 16.70 4.72 11.82
N LEU A 223 15.44 4.95 11.41
CA LEU A 223 14.44 3.89 11.27
C LEU A 223 14.88 2.86 10.22
N ASP A 224 15.29 3.30 9.03
CA ASP A 224 15.69 2.38 7.95
C ASP A 224 16.87 1.49 8.38
N ARG A 225 17.88 2.06 9.05
CA ARG A 225 19.00 1.26 9.57
C ARG A 225 18.58 0.26 10.64
N ALA A 226 17.69 0.67 11.55
CA ALA A 226 17.27 -0.18 12.67
C ALA A 226 16.29 -1.28 12.25
N ALA A 227 15.37 -0.97 11.34
CA ALA A 227 14.32 -1.89 10.86
C ALA A 227 14.69 -2.62 9.56
N SER A 228 15.77 -2.18 8.88
CA SER A 228 16.19 -2.67 7.55
C SER A 228 15.07 -2.59 6.50
N ILE A 229 14.32 -1.48 6.46
CA ILE A 229 13.14 -1.32 5.59
C ILE A 229 13.52 -1.49 4.12
N SER A 230 14.54 -0.76 3.65
CA SER A 230 15.04 -0.81 2.27
C SER A 230 15.41 -2.23 1.84
N LYS A 231 16.11 -2.96 2.71
CA LYS A 231 16.52 -4.36 2.47
C LYS A 231 15.33 -5.31 2.46
N MET A 232 14.37 -5.12 3.37
CA MET A 232 13.14 -5.91 3.42
C MET A 232 12.32 -5.73 2.14
N LEU A 233 12.19 -4.50 1.63
CA LEU A 233 11.46 -4.21 0.39
C LEU A 233 12.06 -4.97 -0.80
N THR A 234 13.39 -4.99 -0.94
CA THR A 234 14.07 -5.69 -2.03
C THR A 234 14.05 -7.20 -1.85
N ASP A 235 14.49 -7.69 -0.69
CA ASP A 235 14.80 -9.11 -0.49
C ASP A 235 13.54 -9.95 -0.23
N GLU A 236 12.52 -9.39 0.44
CA GLU A 236 11.30 -10.11 0.81
C GLU A 236 10.14 -9.84 -0.15
N PHE A 237 10.01 -8.61 -0.64
CA PHE A 237 8.85 -8.19 -1.46
C PHE A 237 9.17 -7.97 -2.94
N GLY A 238 10.43 -8.08 -3.34
CA GLY A 238 10.82 -7.93 -4.75
C GLY A 238 10.59 -6.52 -5.30
N PHE A 239 10.67 -5.50 -4.45
CA PHE A 239 10.64 -4.11 -4.91
C PHE A 239 11.97 -3.75 -5.56
N THR A 240 11.89 -2.87 -6.56
CA THR A 240 13.06 -2.35 -7.27
C THR A 240 13.29 -0.90 -6.88
N ALA A 241 14.53 -0.51 -6.59
CA ALA A 241 14.86 0.90 -6.35
C ALA A 241 14.52 1.74 -7.60
N LYS A 242 13.94 2.92 -7.41
CA LYS A 242 13.48 3.79 -8.49
C LYS A 242 14.64 4.24 -9.38
N SER A 243 15.82 4.43 -8.80
CA SER A 243 17.07 4.69 -9.52
C SER A 243 17.51 3.53 -10.44
N GLN A 244 17.06 2.31 -10.17
CA GLN A 244 17.35 1.09 -10.95
C GLN A 244 16.21 0.75 -11.92
N MET A 245 15.07 1.43 -11.86
CA MET A 245 13.96 1.16 -12.75
C MET A 245 14.30 1.58 -14.19
N PRO A 246 13.76 0.86 -15.19
CA PRO A 246 13.89 1.20 -16.60
C PRO A 246 13.45 2.64 -16.90
N LYS A 247 14.30 3.39 -17.60
CA LYS A 247 13.94 4.75 -18.05
C LYS A 247 12.75 4.67 -19.01
N GLY A 248 11.74 5.49 -18.76
CA GLY A 248 10.52 5.52 -19.57
C GLY A 248 9.56 4.36 -19.30
N LEU A 249 9.73 3.63 -18.19
CA LEU A 249 8.77 2.61 -17.73
C LEU A 249 7.32 3.13 -17.72
N PHE A 250 7.13 4.36 -17.25
CA PHE A 250 5.84 5.02 -17.15
C PHE A 250 5.49 5.86 -18.40
N ASP A 251 6.33 5.84 -19.45
CA ASP A 251 6.07 6.56 -20.68
C ASP A 251 5.07 5.78 -21.55
N LEU A 252 3.88 6.37 -21.70
CA LEU A 252 2.77 5.79 -22.47
C LEU A 252 2.74 6.24 -23.95
N GLY A 253 3.79 6.91 -24.42
CA GLY A 253 3.93 7.36 -25.82
C GLY A 253 3.89 6.20 -26.82
N GLY A 254 3.37 6.46 -28.03
CA GLY A 254 3.08 5.46 -29.07
C GLY A 254 4.29 4.83 -29.79
N GLY A 255 5.50 4.96 -29.25
CA GLY A 255 6.68 4.26 -29.77
C GLY A 255 6.70 2.81 -29.29
N THR A 256 7.25 1.92 -30.11
CA THR A 256 7.59 0.53 -29.75
C THR A 256 8.60 0.53 -28.60
N VAL A 257 8.10 0.60 -27.36
CA VAL A 257 8.97 0.64 -26.18
C VAL A 257 9.57 -0.75 -25.95
N ARG A 258 10.89 -0.80 -25.71
CA ARG A 258 11.61 -1.95 -25.12
C ARG A 258 11.11 -2.35 -23.71
N CYS A 259 10.06 -1.71 -23.20
CA CYS A 259 9.47 -1.86 -21.87
C CYS A 259 9.08 -3.29 -21.52
N ALA A 260 8.73 -4.14 -22.49
CA ALA A 260 8.24 -5.48 -22.18
C ALA A 260 9.30 -6.29 -21.41
N GLU A 261 10.55 -6.35 -21.91
CA GLU A 261 11.65 -7.08 -21.27
C GLU A 261 12.00 -6.49 -19.90
N ASP A 262 11.94 -5.17 -19.80
CA ASP A 262 12.31 -4.36 -18.65
C ASP A 262 11.29 -4.43 -17.49
N VAL A 263 9.98 -4.44 -17.79
CA VAL A 263 8.89 -4.68 -16.82
C VAL A 263 9.00 -6.10 -16.27
N LEU A 264 9.39 -7.06 -17.10
CA LEU A 264 9.53 -8.47 -16.73
C LEU A 264 10.72 -8.74 -15.79
N THR A 265 11.58 -7.74 -15.52
CA THR A 265 12.66 -7.87 -14.54
C THR A 265 12.23 -7.61 -13.09
N PHE A 266 10.99 -7.13 -12.87
CA PHE A 266 10.46 -6.96 -11.52
C PHE A 266 10.22 -8.35 -10.89
N PRO A 267 10.90 -8.69 -9.77
CA PRO A 267 10.79 -10.03 -9.17
C PRO A 267 9.36 -10.41 -8.79
N LEU A 268 8.56 -9.42 -8.34
CA LEU A 268 7.16 -9.65 -7.98
C LEU A 268 6.28 -10.00 -9.21
N LEU A 269 6.64 -9.53 -10.42
CA LEU A 269 5.94 -9.92 -11.66
C LEU A 269 6.31 -11.33 -12.13
N ASP A 270 7.52 -11.79 -11.85
CA ASP A 270 7.90 -13.19 -12.10
C ASP A 270 7.12 -14.17 -11.19
N LYS A 271 6.87 -13.80 -9.92
CA LYS A 271 5.95 -14.54 -9.03
C LYS A 271 4.58 -14.74 -9.70
N TYR A 272 3.97 -13.68 -10.23
CA TYR A 272 2.65 -13.80 -10.86
C TYR A 272 2.69 -14.54 -12.19
N ARG A 273 3.78 -14.45 -12.96
CA ARG A 273 3.90 -15.23 -14.20
C ARG A 273 3.80 -16.73 -13.91
N ALA A 274 4.43 -17.21 -12.85
CA ALA A 274 4.34 -18.61 -12.43
C ALA A 274 2.89 -18.97 -12.02
N HIS A 275 2.24 -18.12 -11.22
CA HIS A 275 0.84 -18.31 -10.82
C HIS A 275 -0.12 -18.30 -12.02
N LEU A 276 0.02 -17.35 -12.95
CA LEU A 276 -0.81 -17.22 -14.14
C LEU A 276 -0.65 -18.43 -15.08
N ARG A 277 0.57 -18.96 -15.23
CA ARG A 277 0.83 -20.21 -15.98
C ARG A 277 0.13 -21.41 -15.32
N ALA A 278 0.29 -21.58 -14.01
CA ALA A 278 -0.37 -22.65 -13.28
C ALA A 278 -1.91 -22.55 -13.37
N TYR A 279 -2.46 -21.35 -13.25
CA TYR A 279 -3.89 -21.10 -13.42
C TYR A 279 -4.39 -21.44 -14.83
N ALA A 280 -3.66 -21.03 -15.88
CA ALA A 280 -4.02 -21.36 -17.25
C ALA A 280 -4.02 -22.88 -17.51
N ASP A 281 -3.10 -23.63 -16.89
CA ASP A 281 -3.06 -25.09 -16.98
C ASP A 281 -4.25 -25.76 -16.24
N VAL A 282 -4.65 -25.22 -15.09
CA VAL A 282 -5.87 -25.66 -14.38
C VAL A 282 -7.13 -25.39 -15.22
N VAL A 283 -7.23 -24.23 -15.86
CA VAL A 283 -8.40 -23.91 -16.70
C VAL A 283 -8.45 -24.80 -17.95
N LYS A 284 -7.31 -25.08 -18.59
CA LYS A 284 -7.23 -26.00 -19.74
C LYS A 284 -7.67 -27.42 -19.37
N THR A 285 -7.31 -27.89 -18.18
CA THR A 285 -7.71 -29.24 -17.71
C THR A 285 -9.19 -29.31 -17.34
N GLN A 286 -9.77 -28.22 -16.83
CA GLN A 286 -11.19 -28.17 -16.46
C GLN A 286 -12.14 -27.90 -17.65
N ARG A 287 -11.67 -27.30 -18.75
CA ARG A 287 -12.49 -26.93 -19.91
C ARG A 287 -11.81 -27.24 -21.26
N PRO A 288 -11.67 -28.53 -21.63
CA PRO A 288 -10.86 -28.97 -22.77
C PRO A 288 -11.45 -28.65 -24.17
N GLY A 289 -12.65 -28.07 -24.26
CA GLY A 289 -13.36 -27.82 -25.54
C GLY A 289 -13.57 -26.35 -25.91
N GLU A 290 -13.22 -25.40 -25.04
CA GLU A 290 -13.23 -23.98 -25.39
C GLU A 290 -11.91 -23.66 -26.11
N PRO A 291 -11.91 -22.97 -27.28
CA PRO A 291 -10.67 -22.51 -27.90
C PRO A 291 -9.88 -21.76 -26.84
N SER A 292 -8.66 -22.20 -26.54
CA SER A 292 -7.92 -21.70 -25.39
C SER A 292 -7.63 -20.22 -25.58
N CYS A 293 -8.53 -19.38 -25.10
CA CYS A 293 -8.34 -17.95 -25.04
C CYS A 293 -7.32 -17.60 -23.92
N TYR A 294 -6.70 -18.62 -23.31
CA TYR A 294 -5.65 -18.62 -22.30
C TYR A 294 -4.31 -19.14 -22.85
N GLU A 295 -4.07 -19.01 -24.17
CA GLU A 295 -2.70 -19.08 -24.66
C GLU A 295 -1.95 -17.89 -24.06
N ILE A 296 -1.17 -18.11 -23.00
CA ILE A 296 -0.31 -17.07 -22.45
C ILE A 296 0.75 -16.79 -23.50
N LYS A 297 0.47 -15.80 -24.34
CA LYS A 297 1.48 -15.19 -25.21
C LYS A 297 2.36 -14.35 -24.32
N ILE A 298 3.31 -15.02 -23.70
CA ILE A 298 4.50 -14.36 -23.20
C ILE A 298 5.23 -13.99 -24.48
N ASP A 299 5.16 -12.72 -24.85
CA ASP A 299 6.06 -12.20 -25.86
C ASP A 299 7.46 -12.53 -25.37
N MET A 300 8.04 -13.59 -25.94
CA MET A 300 9.42 -13.93 -25.67
C MET A 300 10.25 -12.71 -26.08
N PRO A 301 11.35 -12.41 -25.34
CA PRO A 301 12.27 -11.38 -25.77
C PRO A 301 12.57 -11.65 -27.25
N VAL A 302 12.38 -10.64 -28.09
CA VAL A 302 12.67 -10.78 -29.50
C VAL A 302 14.18 -10.93 -29.60
N SER A 303 14.67 -12.17 -29.56
CA SER A 303 16.04 -12.54 -29.89
C SER A 303 16.34 -12.32 -31.37
N GLY A 304 15.50 -11.55 -32.08
CA GLY A 304 15.64 -11.15 -33.47
C GLY A 304 16.39 -9.83 -33.60
N CYS A 305 17.60 -9.74 -33.04
CA CYS A 305 18.52 -8.65 -33.36
C CYS A 305 19.97 -9.14 -33.49
N LEU A 306 20.19 -10.33 -34.06
CA LEU A 306 21.52 -10.79 -34.50
C LEU A 306 21.44 -11.68 -35.76
N LYS A 307 20.73 -11.25 -36.81
CA LYS A 307 20.95 -11.74 -38.19
C LYS A 307 20.62 -10.65 -39.19
N GLY A 308 21.59 -9.80 -39.48
CA GLY A 308 21.43 -8.74 -40.47
C GLY A 308 22.66 -7.85 -40.70
N LEU A 309 23.86 -8.31 -40.34
CA LEU A 309 25.11 -7.72 -40.79
C LEU A 309 26.09 -8.87 -41.05
N ASN A 310 25.86 -9.57 -42.15
CA ASN A 310 26.90 -10.25 -42.92
C ASN A 310 26.31 -10.67 -44.27
N HIS A 311 27.01 -10.23 -45.32
CA HIS A 311 26.83 -10.50 -46.75
C HIS A 311 26.00 -9.48 -47.54
N GLY A 312 26.72 -8.63 -48.30
CA GLY A 312 26.20 -7.76 -49.35
C GLY A 312 26.90 -6.42 -49.36
#